data_AF-A0AAE1ES26-F1
#
_entry.id   AF-A0AAE1ES26-F1
#
_cell.length_a   1.000
_cell.length_b   1.000
_cell.length_c   1.000
_cell.angle_alpha   90.00
_cell.angle_beta   90.00
_cell.angle_gamma   90.00
#
_symmetry.space_group_name_H-M   'P 1'
#
loop_
_entity.id
_entity.type
_entity.pdbx_description
1 polymer ?
#
loop_
_entity_poly.entity_id
_entity_poly.type
_entity_poly.pdbx_seq_one_letter_code
_entity_poly.pdbx_strand_id
1 'polypeptide(L)'
;MNGTTDTVPADQPWDESHLSKYFFHTDPIPRLSCTDPQALQLIAQEKPVVLTDTKLCDTALKWDLDYLAANMGTERYMVFLSKNHKFKYYDEAKIKLYKTNFVPPTRRLDMTFSEFVKKLRDWKPGDERVYLQQGLNNTVGQGIVVDFLQFNWQWLNIQQKTNNWGPLTSNLLLVGMEG
;
A
#
# COMPACT_ATOMS: atom_id res chain seq x y z
N MET A 1 -23.40 -6.31 -37.83
CA MET A 1 -23.31 -5.22 -36.84
C MET A 1 -23.67 -5.84 -35.50
N ASN A 2 -22.68 -6.36 -34.79
CA ASN A 2 -22.90 -6.95 -33.47
C ASN A 2 -22.42 -5.93 -32.43
N GLY A 3 -23.37 -5.23 -31.82
CA GLY A 3 -23.13 -4.45 -30.63
C GLY A 3 -22.90 -5.41 -29.47
N THR A 4 -21.65 -5.60 -29.09
CA THR A 4 -21.30 -6.15 -27.78
C THR A 4 -21.66 -5.09 -26.76
N THR A 5 -22.72 -5.37 -26.00
CA THR A 5 -23.05 -4.66 -24.77
C THR A 5 -21.92 -4.87 -23.78
N ASP A 6 -21.03 -3.89 -23.70
CA ASP A 6 -20.11 -3.76 -22.57
C ASP A 6 -20.95 -3.60 -21.31
N THR A 7 -20.98 -4.66 -20.52
CA THR A 7 -21.47 -4.61 -19.15
C THR A 7 -20.51 -3.71 -18.37
N VAL A 8 -20.90 -2.45 -18.18
CA VAL A 8 -20.26 -1.50 -17.28
C VAL A 8 -20.24 -2.13 -15.88
N PRO A 9 -19.06 -2.41 -15.29
CA PRO A 9 -19.01 -2.88 -13.91
C PRO A 9 -19.44 -1.75 -12.96
N ALA A 10 -20.11 -2.14 -11.88
CA ALA A 10 -20.68 -1.30 -10.84
C ALA A 10 -19.79 -0.10 -10.41
N ASP A 11 -20.43 1.06 -10.29
CA ASP A 11 -20.00 2.33 -9.68
C ASP A 11 -18.50 2.61 -9.67
N GLN A 12 -18.03 3.38 -10.67
CA GLN A 12 -16.68 3.92 -10.67
C GLN A 12 -16.57 4.99 -9.56
N PRO A 13 -15.87 4.73 -8.43
CA PRO A 13 -15.91 5.61 -7.27
C PRO A 13 -14.99 6.85 -7.40
N TRP A 14 -14.50 7.12 -8.62
CA TRP A 14 -13.56 8.19 -8.93
C TRP A 14 -13.72 8.63 -10.39
N ASP A 15 -13.33 9.88 -10.69
CA ASP A 15 -13.21 10.40 -12.05
C ASP A 15 -11.81 10.98 -12.30
N GLU A 16 -11.53 11.37 -13.55
CA GLU A 16 -10.21 11.88 -13.97
C GLU A 16 -9.74 13.13 -13.22
N SER A 17 -10.66 13.89 -12.60
CA SER A 17 -10.30 15.09 -11.82
C SER A 17 -9.53 14.76 -10.54
N HIS A 18 -9.66 13.53 -10.04
CA HIS A 18 -8.86 13.04 -8.91
C HIS A 18 -7.41 12.67 -9.28
N LEU A 19 -7.08 12.60 -10.58
CA LEU A 19 -5.76 12.19 -11.05
C LEU A 19 -4.83 13.40 -11.26
N SER A 20 -3.59 13.29 -10.78
CA SER A 20 -2.54 14.25 -11.11
C SER A 20 -2.14 14.15 -12.59
N LYS A 21 -1.99 15.31 -13.24
CA LYS A 21 -1.59 15.39 -14.65
C LYS A 21 -0.07 15.32 -14.80
N TYR A 22 0.39 14.40 -15.65
CA TYR A 22 1.80 14.24 -16.00
C TYR A 22 2.01 14.41 -17.50
N PHE A 23 3.26 14.69 -17.92
CA PHE A 23 3.59 15.01 -19.31
C PHE A 23 3.81 13.77 -20.20
N PHE A 24 3.90 12.59 -19.61
CA PHE A 24 4.21 11.34 -20.31
C PHE A 24 2.94 10.51 -20.54
N HIS A 25 2.96 9.71 -21.59
CA HIS A 25 1.88 8.77 -21.91
C HIS A 25 1.95 7.52 -21.01
N THR A 26 0.79 6.90 -20.80
CA THR A 26 0.63 5.66 -20.03
C THR A 26 -0.35 4.73 -20.72
N ASP A 27 -0.10 3.43 -20.63
CA ASP A 27 -1.03 2.39 -21.05
C ASP A 27 -1.71 1.75 -19.82
N PRO A 28 -2.98 1.31 -19.94
CA PRO A 28 -3.66 0.63 -18.84
C PRO A 28 -3.01 -0.71 -18.53
N ILE A 29 -2.80 -0.99 -17.24
CA ILE A 29 -2.35 -2.30 -16.77
C ILE A 29 -3.52 -3.29 -16.90
N PRO A 30 -3.32 -4.49 -17.49
CA PRO A 30 -4.37 -5.50 -17.61
C PRO A 30 -4.98 -5.87 -16.25
N ARG A 31 -6.31 -5.93 -16.19
CA ARG A 31 -7.07 -6.37 -15.02
C ARG A 31 -7.67 -7.75 -15.30
N LEU A 32 -7.17 -8.79 -14.65
CA LEU A 32 -7.50 -10.19 -14.95
C LEU A 32 -7.90 -10.95 -13.68
N SER A 33 -8.48 -12.14 -13.84
CA SER A 33 -8.65 -13.10 -12.75
C SER A 33 -7.31 -13.74 -12.40
N CYS A 34 -7.10 -14.12 -11.14
CA CYS A 34 -5.92 -14.86 -10.68
C CYS A 34 -5.85 -16.29 -11.23
N THR A 35 -6.93 -16.79 -11.84
CA THR A 35 -7.00 -18.08 -12.55
C THR A 35 -6.80 -17.95 -14.06
N ASP A 36 -6.71 -16.74 -14.59
CA ASP A 36 -6.48 -16.51 -16.02
C ASP A 36 -5.03 -16.91 -16.39
N PRO A 37 -4.82 -17.81 -17.37
CA PRO A 37 -3.48 -18.18 -17.83
C PRO A 37 -2.65 -16.98 -18.30
N GLN A 38 -3.26 -15.95 -18.89
CA GLN A 38 -2.56 -14.75 -19.29
C GLN A 38 -2.02 -13.97 -18.08
N ALA A 39 -2.75 -13.96 -16.96
CA ALA A 39 -2.28 -13.34 -15.73
C ALA A 39 -1.03 -14.04 -15.20
N LEU A 40 -1.04 -15.38 -15.18
CA LEU A 40 0.12 -16.19 -14.77
C LEU A 40 1.31 -15.98 -15.72
N GLN A 41 1.06 -15.87 -17.03
CA GLN A 41 2.11 -15.58 -18.01
C GLN A 41 2.74 -14.20 -17.80
N LEU A 42 1.93 -13.16 -17.50
CA LEU A 42 2.43 -11.81 -17.21
C LEU A 42 3.32 -11.81 -15.96
N ILE A 43 2.90 -12.48 -14.89
CA ILE A 43 3.68 -12.63 -13.65
C ILE A 43 5.02 -13.31 -13.94
N ALA A 44 5.01 -14.43 -14.65
CA ALA A 44 6.22 -15.18 -15.00
C ALA A 44 7.20 -14.40 -15.91
N GLN A 45 6.68 -13.41 -16.66
CA GLN A 45 7.47 -12.50 -17.50
C GLN A 45 7.87 -11.20 -16.78
N GLU A 46 7.61 -11.10 -15.47
CA GLU A 46 7.87 -9.90 -14.67
C GLU A 46 7.13 -8.64 -15.20
N LYS A 47 5.94 -8.83 -15.78
CA LYS A 47 5.08 -7.75 -16.28
C LYS A 47 3.95 -7.45 -15.30
N PRO A 48 3.51 -6.18 -15.20
CA PRO A 48 2.45 -5.79 -14.28
C PRO A 48 1.09 -6.36 -14.71
N VAL A 49 0.31 -6.80 -13.71
CA VAL A 49 -1.09 -7.22 -13.86
C VAL A 49 -1.84 -6.88 -12.57
N VAL A 50 -3.09 -6.44 -12.70
CA VAL A 50 -4.01 -6.29 -11.56
C VAL A 50 -4.87 -7.54 -11.47
N LEU A 51 -4.75 -8.29 -10.39
CA LEU A 51 -5.58 -9.46 -10.13
C LEU A 51 -6.82 -9.06 -9.32
N THR A 52 -8.00 -9.40 -9.83
CA THR A 52 -9.27 -8.84 -9.33
C THR A 52 -9.97 -9.69 -8.27
N ASP A 53 -9.57 -10.94 -8.11
CA ASP A 53 -10.31 -11.98 -7.37
C ASP A 53 -9.39 -12.91 -6.55
N THR A 54 -8.18 -12.48 -6.21
CA THR A 54 -7.22 -13.27 -5.41
C THR A 54 -7.71 -13.56 -4.01
N LYS A 55 -8.59 -12.71 -3.48
CA LYS A 55 -8.98 -12.68 -2.06
C LYS A 55 -7.78 -12.62 -1.12
N LEU A 56 -6.72 -11.95 -1.56
CA LEU A 56 -5.41 -12.02 -0.92
C LEU A 56 -5.46 -11.61 0.55
N CYS A 57 -6.18 -10.52 0.83
CA CYS A 57 -6.29 -9.90 2.16
C CYS A 57 -7.74 -9.56 2.50
N ASP A 58 -8.71 -10.40 2.13
CA ASP A 58 -10.15 -10.13 2.33
C ASP A 58 -10.50 -9.80 3.79
N THR A 59 -9.85 -10.47 4.75
CA THR A 59 -10.02 -10.21 6.18
C THR A 59 -9.59 -8.80 6.60
N ALA A 60 -8.72 -8.14 5.83
CA ALA A 60 -8.29 -6.77 6.04
C ALA A 60 -9.16 -5.73 5.32
N LEU A 61 -10.16 -6.12 4.51
CA LEU A 61 -11.05 -5.15 3.83
C LEU A 61 -11.92 -4.35 4.81
N LYS A 62 -12.08 -4.83 6.04
CA LYS A 62 -12.74 -4.12 7.15
C LYS A 62 -11.82 -3.11 7.86
N TRP A 63 -10.53 -3.06 7.51
CA TRP A 63 -9.58 -2.19 8.20
C TRP A 63 -9.84 -0.73 7.82
N ASP A 64 -10.39 0.00 8.78
CA ASP A 64 -10.45 1.45 8.79
C ASP A 64 -9.56 2.03 9.91
N LEU A 65 -9.54 3.35 10.05
CA LEU A 65 -8.72 4.02 11.06
C LEU A 65 -9.13 3.63 12.50
N ASP A 66 -10.42 3.38 12.75
CA ASP A 66 -10.92 3.03 14.08
C ASP A 66 -10.57 1.59 14.46
N TYR A 67 -10.78 0.65 13.55
CA TYR A 67 -10.40 -0.75 13.73
C TYR A 67 -8.89 -0.87 13.94
N LEU A 68 -8.09 -0.20 13.12
CA LEU A 68 -6.63 -0.22 13.26
C LEU A 68 -6.20 0.43 14.59
N ALA A 69 -6.78 1.58 14.98
CA ALA A 69 -6.45 2.20 16.27
C ALA A 69 -6.78 1.31 17.47
N ALA A 70 -7.86 0.54 17.40
CA ALA A 70 -8.26 -0.39 18.45
C ALA A 70 -7.39 -1.66 18.51
N ASN A 71 -6.79 -2.07 17.39
CA ASN A 71 -6.14 -3.40 17.28
C ASN A 71 -4.64 -3.37 17.01
N MET A 72 -4.03 -2.23 16.67
CA MET A 72 -2.60 -2.15 16.39
C MET A 72 -1.74 -2.28 17.66
N GLY A 73 -2.27 -1.91 18.83
CA GLY A 73 -1.55 -1.95 20.11
C GLY A 73 -0.95 -0.59 20.50
N THR A 74 0.00 -0.59 21.44
CA THR A 74 0.59 0.64 22.02
C THR A 74 1.99 0.96 21.50
N GLU A 75 2.50 0.18 20.55
CA GLU A 75 3.83 0.38 19.98
C GLU A 75 3.92 1.64 19.13
N ARG A 76 5.16 2.11 18.94
CA ARG A 76 5.45 3.26 18.09
C ARG A 76 5.81 2.79 16.68
N TYR A 77 5.20 3.42 15.68
CA TYR A 77 5.32 3.10 14.28
C TYR A 77 6.04 4.20 13.52
N MET A 78 6.67 3.81 12.41
CA MET A 78 7.37 4.73 11.53
C MET A 78 6.37 5.55 10.70
N VAL A 79 6.31 6.85 10.96
CA VAL A 79 5.49 7.82 10.24
C VAL A 79 6.40 8.85 9.56
N PHE A 80 6.20 9.05 8.27
CA PHE A 80 6.87 10.07 7.50
C PHE A 80 6.02 11.34 7.45
N LEU A 81 6.70 12.49 7.46
CA LEU A 81 6.06 13.78 7.25
C LEU A 81 6.66 14.51 6.06
N SER A 82 5.81 15.23 5.34
CA SER A 82 6.20 16.07 4.21
C SER A 82 5.44 17.39 4.24
N LYS A 83 6.09 18.46 3.77
CA LYS A 83 5.44 19.77 3.58
C LYS A 83 4.54 19.80 2.34
N ASN A 84 4.57 18.77 1.50
CA ASN A 84 3.75 18.65 0.29
C ASN A 84 3.33 17.18 0.06
N HIS A 85 2.66 16.90 -1.07
CA HIS A 85 2.16 15.57 -1.42
C HIS A 85 3.26 14.59 -1.89
N LYS A 86 4.55 14.98 -1.85
CA LYS A 86 5.66 14.14 -2.30
C LYS A 86 6.41 13.55 -1.12
N PHE A 87 6.36 12.23 -1.00
CA PHE A 87 7.11 11.47 -0.01
C PHE A 87 8.32 10.78 -0.63
N LYS A 88 9.42 11.52 -0.77
CA LYS A 88 10.66 10.97 -1.34
C LYS A 88 11.41 10.16 -0.28
N TYR A 89 11.53 8.85 -0.50
CA TYR A 89 12.38 7.98 0.31
C TYR A 89 13.86 8.35 0.14
N TYR A 90 14.63 8.16 1.22
CA TYR A 90 16.07 8.25 1.21
C TYR A 90 16.67 7.28 2.24
N ASP A 91 17.91 6.86 1.99
CA ASP A 91 18.65 5.99 2.88
C ASP A 91 19.56 6.82 3.80
N GLU A 92 19.22 6.88 5.09
CA GLU A 92 19.95 7.65 6.10
C GLU A 92 21.42 7.25 6.22
N ALA A 93 21.73 5.94 6.11
CA ALA A 93 23.09 5.45 6.23
C ALA A 93 23.94 5.93 5.05
N LYS A 94 23.38 5.93 3.83
CA LYS A 94 24.06 6.46 2.65
C LYS A 94 24.25 7.97 2.69
N ILE A 95 23.31 8.73 3.25
CA ILE A 95 23.49 10.19 3.38
C ILE A 95 24.65 10.50 4.31
N LYS A 96 24.70 9.86 5.49
CA LYS A 96 25.79 10.01 6.45
C LYS A 96 27.16 9.72 5.84
N LEU A 97 27.22 8.76 4.91
CA LEU A 97 28.47 8.33 4.27
C LEU A 97 28.88 9.21 3.08
N TYR A 98 27.93 9.72 2.28
CA TYR A 98 28.24 10.27 0.95
C TYR A 98 27.85 11.74 0.74
N LYS A 99 26.94 12.33 1.54
CA LYS A 99 26.47 13.71 1.31
C LYS A 99 26.14 14.47 2.58
N THR A 100 27.02 15.41 2.95
CA THR A 100 26.81 16.35 4.05
C THR A 100 25.77 17.44 3.71
N ASN A 101 25.57 17.78 2.43
CA ASN A 101 24.70 18.88 2.00
C ASN A 101 23.32 18.42 1.48
N PHE A 102 22.97 17.14 1.64
CA PHE A 102 21.63 16.68 1.29
C PHE A 102 20.65 17.09 2.39
N VAL A 103 19.61 17.85 2.03
CA VAL A 103 18.52 18.21 2.93
C VAL A 103 17.35 17.26 2.68
N PRO A 104 17.01 16.37 3.65
CA PRO A 104 15.87 15.47 3.51
C PRO A 104 14.56 16.22 3.23
N PRO A 105 13.82 15.88 2.16
CA PRO A 105 12.54 16.51 1.85
C PRO A 105 11.38 15.99 2.71
N THR A 106 11.58 14.82 3.33
CA THR A 106 10.68 14.18 4.27
C THR A 106 11.42 13.97 5.59
N ARG A 107 10.66 13.88 6.68
CA ARG A 107 11.21 13.57 8.01
C ARG A 107 10.51 12.33 8.58
N ARG A 108 11.24 11.52 9.33
CA ARG A 108 10.70 10.38 10.07
C ARG A 108 10.33 10.81 11.49
N LEU A 109 9.20 10.31 12.00
CA LEU A 109 8.78 10.40 13.38
C LEU A 109 8.21 9.06 13.80
N ASP A 110 8.63 8.55 14.95
CA ASP A 110 8.00 7.37 15.54
C ASP A 110 6.81 7.84 16.39
N MET A 111 5.61 7.27 16.23
CA MET A 111 4.41 7.57 17.03
C MET A 111 3.47 6.37 17.08
N THR A 112 2.63 6.28 18.12
CA THR A 112 1.58 5.25 18.19
C THR A 112 0.53 5.41 17.10
N PHE A 113 -0.20 4.34 16.76
CA PHE A 113 -1.27 4.45 15.77
C PHE A 113 -2.37 5.43 16.22
N SER A 114 -2.68 5.47 17.51
CA SER A 114 -3.64 6.43 18.07
C SER A 114 -3.17 7.88 17.92
N GLU A 115 -1.89 8.17 18.14
CA GLU A 115 -1.30 9.49 17.87
C GLU A 115 -1.37 9.85 16.38
N PHE A 116 -1.10 8.88 15.50
CA PHE A 116 -1.21 9.04 14.05
C PHE A 116 -2.64 9.37 13.60
N VAL A 117 -3.64 8.61 14.08
CA VAL A 117 -5.06 8.85 13.78
C VAL A 117 -5.51 10.20 14.32
N LYS A 118 -5.10 10.56 15.55
CA LYS A 118 -5.37 11.90 16.09
C LYS A 118 -4.79 12.99 15.19
N LYS A 119 -3.53 12.84 14.76
CA LYS A 119 -2.87 13.79 13.87
C LYS A 119 -3.55 13.91 12.50
N LEU A 120 -4.08 12.80 11.97
CA LEU A 120 -4.89 12.81 10.74
C LEU A 120 -6.20 13.58 10.94
N ARG A 121 -6.91 13.33 12.05
CA ARG A 121 -8.20 13.98 12.36
C ARG A 121 -8.06 15.47 12.66
N ASP A 122 -6.96 15.86 13.29
CA ASP A 122 -6.67 17.24 13.65
C ASP A 122 -5.99 18.03 12.51
N TRP A 123 -5.69 17.38 11.38
CA TRP A 123 -4.96 18.00 10.26
C TRP A 123 -5.73 19.15 9.62
N LYS A 124 -5.04 20.25 9.35
CA LYS A 124 -5.60 21.44 8.67
C LYS A 124 -4.79 21.78 7.41
N PRO A 125 -5.42 22.45 6.41
CA PRO A 125 -4.68 22.97 5.28
C PRO A 125 -3.49 23.83 5.71
N GLY A 126 -2.30 23.46 5.24
CA GLY A 126 -1.03 24.09 5.63
C GLY A 126 -0.20 23.27 6.62
N ASP A 127 -0.80 22.30 7.32
CA ASP A 127 -0.07 21.34 8.15
C ASP A 127 0.73 20.35 7.28
N GLU A 128 1.81 19.81 7.85
CA GLU A 128 2.55 18.72 7.23
C GLU A 128 1.65 17.50 6.99
N ARG A 129 1.77 16.92 5.79
CA ARG A 129 1.16 15.64 5.44
C ARG A 129 1.87 14.51 6.18
N VAL A 130 1.12 13.48 6.55
CA VAL A 130 1.64 12.30 7.24
C VAL A 130 1.44 11.05 6.39
N TYR A 131 2.38 10.12 6.47
CA TYR A 131 2.32 8.83 5.79
C TYR A 131 2.92 7.75 6.69
N LEU A 132 2.09 6.84 7.19
CA LEU A 132 2.56 5.70 7.98
C LEU A 132 3.06 4.60 7.04
N GLN A 133 4.28 4.11 7.31
CA GLN A 133 4.88 2.97 6.61
C GLN A 133 5.48 2.02 7.64
N GLN A 134 4.73 0.99 7.99
CA GLN A 134 5.10 0.10 9.09
C GLN A 134 5.14 -1.36 8.65
N GLY A 135 6.27 -2.03 8.91
CA GLY A 135 6.33 -3.48 8.77
C GLY A 135 5.39 -4.15 9.78
N LEU A 136 4.46 -4.98 9.30
CA LEU A 136 3.67 -5.85 10.16
C LEU A 136 4.59 -6.93 10.75
N ASN A 137 4.69 -6.96 12.07
CA ASN A 137 5.54 -7.89 12.81
C ASN A 137 4.77 -8.36 14.06
N ASN A 138 5.42 -9.14 14.92
CA ASN A 138 4.79 -9.75 16.11
C ASN A 138 4.36 -8.74 17.18
N THR A 139 4.54 -7.44 16.98
CA THR A 139 4.11 -6.38 17.91
C THR A 139 2.75 -5.79 17.59
N VAL A 140 2.13 -6.19 16.47
CA VAL A 140 0.72 -5.83 16.20
C VAL A 140 -0.22 -6.60 17.13
N GLY A 141 -1.34 -5.99 17.50
CA GLY A 141 -2.30 -6.61 18.40
C GLY A 141 -3.03 -7.82 17.80
N GLN A 142 -3.68 -8.59 18.68
CA GLN A 142 -4.27 -9.89 18.36
C GLN A 142 -5.27 -9.85 17.18
N GLY A 143 -6.06 -8.78 17.04
CA GLY A 143 -7.00 -8.64 15.93
C GLY A 143 -6.31 -8.63 14.57
N ILE A 144 -5.18 -7.91 14.46
CA ILE A 144 -4.37 -7.84 13.23
C ILE A 144 -3.72 -9.20 12.94
N VAL A 145 -3.23 -9.90 13.97
CA VAL A 145 -2.66 -11.25 13.83
C VAL A 145 -3.68 -12.22 13.26
N VAL A 146 -4.91 -12.21 13.80
CA VAL A 146 -5.99 -13.09 13.36
C VAL A 146 -6.37 -12.83 11.89
N ASP A 147 -6.43 -11.57 11.49
CA ASP A 147 -6.72 -11.21 10.09
C ASP A 147 -5.59 -11.65 9.16
N PHE A 148 -4.33 -11.41 9.56
CA PHE A 148 -3.14 -11.77 8.80
C PHE A 148 -3.01 -13.28 8.56
N LEU A 149 -3.28 -14.10 9.58
CA LEU A 149 -3.23 -15.57 9.45
C LEU A 149 -4.27 -16.11 8.45
N GLN A 150 -5.32 -15.36 8.17
CA GLN A 150 -6.40 -15.72 7.25
C GLN A 150 -6.22 -15.16 5.83
N PHE A 151 -5.11 -14.46 5.55
CA PHE A 151 -4.78 -14.09 4.18
C PHE A 151 -4.66 -15.33 3.30
N ASN A 152 -4.80 -15.16 1.98
CA ASN A 152 -4.70 -16.26 1.02
C ASN A 152 -3.25 -16.72 0.83
N TRP A 153 -2.65 -17.26 1.90
CA TRP A 153 -1.30 -17.80 1.95
C TRP A 153 -1.11 -18.95 0.98
N GLN A 154 -2.17 -19.74 0.73
CA GLN A 154 -2.12 -20.81 -0.24
C GLN A 154 -1.78 -20.28 -1.63
N TRP A 155 -2.49 -19.24 -2.10
CA TRP A 155 -2.22 -18.64 -3.41
C TRP A 155 -0.83 -18.00 -3.47
N LEU A 156 -0.43 -17.23 -2.45
CA LEU A 156 0.91 -16.63 -2.39
C LEU A 156 2.04 -17.67 -2.43
N ASN A 157 1.91 -18.74 -1.64
CA ASN A 157 2.92 -19.80 -1.56
C ASN A 157 3.05 -20.57 -2.88
N ILE A 158 1.95 -20.72 -3.63
CA ILE A 158 2.00 -21.27 -4.99
C ILE A 158 2.78 -20.30 -5.90
N GLN A 159 2.44 -19.01 -5.92
CA GLN A 159 3.14 -18.02 -6.74
C GLN A 159 4.64 -17.94 -6.43
N GLN A 160 5.00 -17.92 -5.15
CA GLN A 160 6.39 -17.91 -4.71
C GLN A 160 7.17 -19.12 -5.25
N LYS A 161 6.60 -20.33 -5.14
CA LYS A 161 7.23 -21.57 -5.63
C LYS A 161 7.30 -21.59 -7.15
N THR A 162 6.20 -21.28 -7.84
CA THR A 162 6.11 -21.31 -9.31
C THR A 162 7.09 -20.34 -9.96
N ASN A 163 7.28 -19.15 -9.37
CA ASN A 163 8.19 -18.13 -9.89
C ASN A 163 9.60 -18.19 -9.27
N ASN A 164 9.90 -19.22 -8.47
CA ASN A 164 11.20 -19.41 -7.81
C ASN A 164 11.67 -18.18 -7.01
N TRP A 165 10.75 -17.51 -6.33
CA TRP A 165 11.07 -16.34 -5.50
C TRP A 165 11.67 -16.77 -4.16
N GLY A 166 12.51 -15.89 -3.60
CA GLY A 166 13.05 -16.04 -2.25
C GLY A 166 11.97 -15.98 -1.16
N PRO A 167 12.35 -16.20 0.11
CA PRO A 167 11.42 -16.12 1.24
C PRO A 167 10.76 -14.73 1.33
N LEU A 168 9.51 -14.68 1.79
CA LEU A 168 8.86 -13.43 2.14
C LEU A 168 9.65 -12.74 3.25
N THR A 169 10.07 -11.50 3.02
CA THR A 169 10.92 -10.75 3.96
C THR A 169 10.11 -9.88 4.91
N SER A 170 9.02 -9.27 4.43
CA SER A 170 8.19 -8.35 5.21
C SER A 170 6.84 -8.13 4.55
N ASN A 171 5.87 -7.69 5.35
CA ASN A 171 4.62 -7.11 4.88
C ASN A 171 4.58 -5.66 5.34
N LEU A 172 4.40 -4.71 4.43
CA LEU A 172 4.43 -3.29 4.75
C LEU A 172 3.01 -2.73 4.75
N LEU A 173 2.53 -2.27 5.92
CA LEU A 173 1.30 -1.50 6.04
C LEU A 173 1.57 -0.05 5.64
N LEU A 174 0.77 0.45 4.71
CA LEU A 174 0.84 1.80 4.18
C LEU A 174 -0.50 2.50 4.44
N VAL A 175 -0.49 3.58 5.23
CA VAL A 175 -1.67 4.41 5.48
C VAL A 175 -1.35 5.85 5.13
N GLY A 176 -1.87 6.31 4.00
CA GLY A 176 -1.62 7.63 3.43
C GLY A 176 -2.83 8.55 3.51
N MET A 177 -2.55 9.85 3.50
CA MET A 177 -3.55 10.89 3.25
C MET A 177 -3.91 10.94 1.76
N GLU A 178 -5.08 11.46 1.44
CA GLU A 178 -5.47 11.76 0.05
C GLU A 178 -4.48 12.74 -0.61
N GLY A 179 -3.93 12.37 -1.77
CA GLY A 179 -3.12 13.24 -2.63
C GLY A 179 -1.61 13.03 -2.55
#